data_AF-A0AAD7C063-F1
#
_entry.id   AF-A0AAD7C063-F1
#
_cell.length_a   1.000
_cell.length_b   1.000
_cell.length_c   1.000
_cell.angle_alpha   90.00
_cell.angle_beta   90.00
_cell.angle_gamma   90.00
#
_symmetry.space_group_name_H-M   'P 1'
#
loop_
_entity.id
_entity.type
_entity.pdbx_description
1 polymer ?
#
loop_
_entity_poly.entity_id
_entity_poly.type
_entity_poly.pdbx_seq_one_letter_code
_entity_poly.pdbx_strand_id
1 'polypeptide(L)'
;MLVPWLSVLAALPSSVYALKSAGQVPVRNTVIGGVGSNKTVKAEATLHEFATTPGKLRVTENSGVCETTPNVYQASTTGDWMRTKLPALDAVVNAGIRVTIYNGDADFIVNYQGIEDMLPAMTNNDAAAFNAQPLKTYTVNGHSAGLYKASGLLSYVRVSGAGHEVPAYSAPGIAIGQAAFQLFNQTMQGGVVAST
;
A
#
# COMPACT_ATOMS: atom_id res chain seq x y z
N MET A 1 -30.19 8.77 -56.82
CA MET A 1 -30.83 8.40 -55.55
C MET A 1 -29.72 8.11 -54.56
N LEU A 2 -29.56 8.99 -53.57
CA LEU A 2 -28.48 9.00 -52.58
C LEU A 2 -28.93 8.21 -51.34
N VAL A 3 -28.08 7.32 -50.84
CA VAL A 3 -28.28 6.60 -49.58
C VAL A 3 -27.52 7.35 -48.47
N PRO A 4 -28.17 7.84 -47.40
CA PRO A 4 -27.45 8.37 -46.26
C PRO A 4 -27.20 7.28 -45.21
N TRP A 5 -25.97 7.25 -44.72
CA TRP A 5 -25.50 6.52 -43.56
C TRP A 5 -26.23 6.95 -42.28
N LEU A 6 -26.70 5.99 -41.47
CA LEU A 6 -27.00 6.21 -40.05
C LEU A 6 -25.77 5.82 -39.23
N SER A 7 -25.12 6.81 -38.63
CA SER A 7 -24.13 6.59 -37.57
C SER A 7 -24.84 6.52 -36.23
N VAL A 8 -24.73 5.39 -35.54
CA VAL A 8 -25.16 5.23 -34.14
C VAL A 8 -24.12 5.90 -33.25
N LEU A 9 -24.51 7.01 -32.63
CA LEU A 9 -23.71 7.70 -31.62
C LEU A 9 -23.86 6.96 -30.29
N ALA A 10 -22.89 6.09 -29.95
CA ALA A 10 -22.78 5.51 -28.62
C ALA A 10 -22.23 6.59 -27.66
N ALA A 11 -23.10 7.11 -26.79
CA ALA A 11 -22.70 8.00 -25.71
C ALA A 11 -21.99 7.17 -24.62
N LEU A 12 -20.67 7.34 -24.48
CA LEU A 12 -19.93 6.90 -23.29
C LEU A 12 -20.07 7.98 -22.21
N PRO A 13 -20.45 7.64 -20.97
CA PRO A 13 -20.38 8.60 -19.87
C PRO A 13 -18.91 8.84 -19.52
N SER A 14 -18.46 10.08 -19.72
CA SER A 14 -17.16 10.61 -19.34
C SER A 14 -17.00 10.64 -17.81
N SER A 15 -16.72 9.51 -17.17
CA SER A 15 -16.23 9.51 -15.79
C SER A 15 -14.73 9.82 -15.81
N VAL A 16 -14.40 11.10 -15.95
CA VAL A 16 -13.07 11.61 -15.61
C VAL A 16 -12.95 11.49 -14.10
N TYR A 17 -12.42 10.35 -13.64
CA TYR A 17 -11.96 10.22 -12.27
C TYR A 17 -10.86 11.25 -12.06
N ALA A 18 -11.13 12.26 -11.24
CA ALA A 18 -10.10 13.13 -10.71
C ALA A 18 -9.17 12.27 -9.84
N LEU A 19 -8.09 11.77 -10.43
CA LEU A 19 -6.92 11.31 -9.70
C LEU A 19 -6.42 12.51 -8.86
N LYS A 20 -6.81 12.57 -7.59
CA LYS A 20 -5.96 13.25 -6.60
C LYS A 20 -4.74 12.36 -6.44
N SER A 21 -3.73 12.64 -7.27
CA SER A 21 -2.39 12.09 -7.13
C SER A 21 -1.90 12.38 -5.71
N ALA A 22 -1.79 11.34 -4.89
CA ALA A 22 -0.90 11.35 -3.74
C ALA A 22 0.53 11.33 -4.30
N GLY A 23 1.02 12.51 -4.70
CA GLY A 23 2.28 12.67 -5.40
C GLY A 23 3.48 12.51 -4.48
N GLN A 24 3.91 11.26 -4.24
CA GLN A 24 5.29 11.00 -3.80
C GLN A 24 6.29 11.07 -4.97
N VAL A 25 5.82 10.91 -6.22
CA VAL A 25 6.66 11.03 -7.42
C VAL A 25 6.20 12.21 -8.28
N PRO A 26 7.03 13.26 -8.45
CA PRO A 26 6.68 14.38 -9.31
C PRO A 26 6.65 13.95 -10.79
N VAL A 27 5.57 14.31 -11.50
CA VAL A 27 5.47 14.15 -12.95
C VAL A 27 5.72 15.50 -13.62
N ARG A 28 6.72 15.58 -14.51
CA ARG A 28 7.13 16.80 -15.23
C ARG A 28 7.22 16.48 -16.71
N ASN A 29 6.53 17.26 -17.56
CA ASN A 29 6.51 17.07 -19.02
C ASN A 29 6.30 15.62 -19.44
N THR A 30 5.26 14.96 -18.93
CA THR A 30 4.95 13.54 -19.19
C THR A 30 6.00 12.52 -18.75
N VAL A 31 7.10 12.94 -18.12
CA VAL A 31 8.10 12.06 -17.51
C VAL A 31 7.82 11.90 -16.02
N ILE A 32 7.62 10.65 -15.60
CA ILE A 32 7.48 10.26 -14.20
C ILE A 32 8.87 10.33 -13.55
N GLY A 33 9.05 11.13 -12.49
CA GLY A 33 10.32 11.25 -11.75
C GLY A 33 11.28 12.35 -12.25
N GLY A 34 10.80 13.30 -13.07
CA GLY A 34 11.65 14.37 -13.59
C GLY A 34 12.13 15.35 -12.52
N VAL A 35 13.44 15.59 -12.43
CA VAL A 35 14.05 16.60 -11.54
C VAL A 35 13.90 17.98 -12.17
N GLY A 36 13.24 18.90 -11.46
CA GLY A 36 13.14 20.29 -11.90
C GLY A 36 14.48 21.02 -11.76
N SER A 37 14.81 21.89 -12.72
CA SER A 37 15.84 22.91 -12.52
C SER A 37 15.48 23.76 -11.31
N ASN A 38 16.48 23.98 -10.45
CA ASN A 38 16.43 24.53 -9.11
C ASN A 38 15.41 25.69 -8.96
N LYS A 39 14.22 25.37 -8.48
CA LYS A 39 13.40 26.32 -7.73
C LYS A 39 13.35 25.79 -6.32
N THR A 40 14.00 26.52 -5.40
CA THR A 40 13.84 26.35 -3.96
C THR A 40 12.36 26.47 -3.61
N VAL A 41 11.66 25.34 -3.61
CA VAL A 41 10.38 25.22 -2.92
C VAL A 41 10.76 24.90 -1.48
N LYS A 42 10.92 25.96 -0.67
CA LYS A 42 10.78 25.80 0.78
C LYS A 42 9.30 25.56 1.03
N ALA A 43 8.88 24.30 0.96
CA ALA A 43 7.71 23.91 1.72
C ALA A 43 8.18 23.96 3.18
N GLU A 44 7.96 25.10 3.83
CA GLU A 44 7.92 25.12 5.29
C GLU A 44 6.73 24.23 5.66
N ALA A 45 7.00 22.97 5.96
CA ALA A 45 6.08 22.19 6.75
C ALA A 45 5.94 22.96 8.06
N THR A 46 4.77 23.53 8.32
CA THR A 46 4.45 24.05 9.64
C THR A 46 4.49 22.85 10.58
N LEU A 47 5.63 22.65 11.25
CA LEU A 47 5.77 21.66 12.30
C LEU A 47 4.89 22.14 13.45
N HIS A 48 3.70 21.57 13.56
CA HIS A 48 2.95 21.67 14.80
C HIS A 48 3.69 20.82 15.83
N GLU A 49 4.42 21.48 16.73
CA GLU A 49 4.82 20.84 17.98
C GLU A 49 3.55 20.38 18.68
N PHE A 50 3.26 19.08 18.63
CA PHE A 50 2.30 18.50 19.54
C PHE A 50 2.95 18.57 20.91
N ALA A 51 2.46 19.48 21.74
CA ALA A 51 2.82 19.54 23.14
C ALA A 51 2.47 18.19 23.76
N THR A 52 3.47 17.35 24.01
CA THR A 52 3.30 16.18 24.85
C THR A 52 2.86 16.70 26.22
N THR A 53 1.85 16.09 26.84
CA THR A 53 1.58 16.37 28.25
C THR A 53 2.68 15.65 29.03
N PRO A 54 3.60 16.38 29.69
CA PRO A 54 4.71 15.73 30.39
C PRO A 54 4.17 14.78 31.45
N GLY A 55 4.73 13.56 31.49
CA GLY A 55 4.45 12.59 32.54
C GLY A 55 3.36 11.53 32.26
N LYS A 56 2.65 11.56 31.12
CA LYS A 56 1.70 10.48 30.77
C LYS A 56 2.36 9.26 30.12
N LEU A 57 3.46 9.47 29.42
CA LEU A 57 4.29 8.41 28.86
C LEU A 57 5.66 8.48 29.57
N ARG A 58 6.20 7.33 29.99
CA ARG A 58 7.54 7.26 30.61
C ARG A 58 8.62 7.38 29.53
N VAL A 59 8.71 8.54 28.91
CA VAL A 59 9.69 8.89 27.87
C VAL A 59 10.41 10.18 28.24
N THR A 60 11.65 10.30 27.78
CA THR A 60 12.39 11.56 27.84
C THR A 60 11.87 12.48 26.74
N GLU A 61 11.22 13.58 27.14
CA GLU A 61 10.82 14.63 26.21
C GLU A 61 12.06 15.31 25.61
N ASN A 62 12.01 15.66 24.33
CA ASN A 62 13.15 16.22 23.59
C ASN A 62 14.44 15.40 23.74
N SER A 63 14.33 14.08 23.63
CA SER A 63 15.48 13.15 23.68
C SER A 63 16.55 13.38 22.59
N GLY A 64 16.27 14.23 21.59
CA GLY A 64 17.10 14.39 20.39
C GLY A 64 16.97 13.23 19.41
N VAL A 65 16.06 12.28 19.67
CA VAL A 65 15.74 11.16 18.78
C VAL A 65 14.63 11.60 17.83
N CYS A 66 14.98 11.69 16.55
CA CYS A 66 14.01 11.92 15.47
C CYS A 66 13.25 10.63 15.12
N GLU A 67 12.20 10.75 14.31
CA GLU A 67 11.42 9.62 13.75
C GLU A 67 12.31 8.47 13.25
N THR A 68 13.45 8.81 12.66
CA THR A 68 14.54 7.87 12.37
C THR A 68 15.80 8.27 13.13
N THR A 69 16.56 7.28 13.61
CA THR A 69 17.82 7.53 14.34
C THR A 69 19.00 7.50 13.38
N PRO A 70 19.76 8.60 13.25
CA PRO A 70 20.99 8.60 12.46
C PRO A 70 21.94 7.49 12.89
N ASN A 71 22.68 6.93 11.94
CA ASN A 71 23.72 5.91 12.16
C ASN A 71 23.22 4.50 12.58
N VAL A 72 21.96 4.30 12.98
CA VAL A 72 21.42 2.94 13.19
C VAL A 72 21.34 2.16 11.87
N TYR A 73 21.01 2.86 10.78
CA TYR A 73 20.94 2.25 9.44
C TYR A 73 22.30 1.73 8.94
N GLN A 74 23.43 2.06 9.59
CA GLN A 74 24.74 1.55 9.20
C GLN A 74 24.82 0.02 9.27
N ALA A 75 24.02 -0.63 10.13
CA ALA A 75 23.91 -2.09 10.17
C ALA A 75 23.34 -2.70 8.87
N SER A 76 22.59 -1.94 8.05
CA SER A 76 22.12 -2.38 6.73
C SER A 76 23.28 -2.69 5.76
N THR A 77 24.46 -2.09 5.97
CA THR A 77 25.65 -2.39 5.16
C THR A 77 26.14 -3.83 5.28
N THR A 78 25.67 -4.56 6.31
CA THR A 78 25.95 -6.00 6.47
C THR A 78 25.21 -6.87 5.45
N GLY A 79 24.29 -6.30 4.66
CA GLY A 79 23.68 -6.92 3.48
C GLY A 79 22.58 -7.94 3.79
N ASP A 80 22.11 -8.01 5.02
CA ASP A 80 21.01 -8.88 5.44
C ASP A 80 19.64 -8.43 4.90
N TRP A 81 19.48 -7.11 4.68
CA TRP A 81 18.31 -6.47 4.10
C TRP A 81 18.02 -6.89 2.65
N MET A 82 19.02 -7.37 1.90
CA MET A 82 18.87 -7.85 0.52
C MET A 82 18.66 -9.37 0.43
N ARG A 83 18.63 -10.09 1.55
CA ARG A 83 18.40 -11.54 1.55
C ARG A 83 16.92 -11.84 1.63
N THR A 84 16.49 -12.84 0.87
CA THR A 84 15.11 -13.33 0.94
C THR A 84 14.73 -13.77 2.35
N LYS A 85 13.51 -13.42 2.77
CA LYS A 85 12.87 -13.93 3.99
C LYS A 85 11.75 -14.93 3.68
N LEU A 86 11.58 -15.32 2.42
CA LEU A 86 10.58 -16.30 1.99
C LEU A 86 10.58 -17.59 2.83
N PRO A 87 11.73 -18.22 3.14
CA PRO A 87 11.72 -19.43 3.96
C PRO A 87 11.17 -19.21 5.38
N ALA A 88 11.43 -18.03 5.96
CA ALA A 88 10.90 -17.68 7.29
C ALA A 88 9.39 -17.41 7.22
N LEU A 89 8.95 -16.74 6.15
CA LEU A 89 7.53 -16.51 5.89
C LEU A 89 6.77 -17.84 5.71
N ASP A 90 7.32 -18.76 4.93
CA ASP A 90 6.74 -20.10 4.73
C ASP A 90 6.66 -20.87 6.05
N ALA A 91 7.69 -20.78 6.90
CA ALA A 91 7.67 -21.41 8.22
C ALA A 91 6.57 -20.87 9.13
N VAL A 92 6.31 -19.55 9.10
CA VAL A 92 5.21 -18.91 9.86
C VAL A 92 3.87 -19.44 9.40
N VAL A 93 3.64 -19.51 8.09
CA VAL A 93 2.37 -20.02 7.53
C VAL A 93 2.18 -21.50 7.88
N ASN A 94 3.22 -22.31 7.71
CA ASN A 94 3.19 -23.75 8.05
C ASN A 94 2.98 -24.00 9.55
N ALA A 95 3.33 -23.05 10.42
CA ALA A 95 3.04 -23.12 11.85
C ALA A 95 1.56 -22.81 12.18
N GLY A 96 0.70 -22.62 11.18
CA GLY A 96 -0.72 -22.33 11.38
C GLY A 96 -0.99 -20.85 11.69
N ILE A 97 0.01 -19.97 11.52
CA ILE A 97 -0.15 -18.54 11.78
C ILE A 97 -0.77 -17.88 10.55
N ARG A 98 -1.84 -17.13 10.78
CA ARG A 98 -2.49 -16.32 9.75
C ARG A 98 -1.58 -15.17 9.34
N VAL A 99 -1.40 -15.01 8.03
CA VAL A 99 -0.55 -13.95 7.46
C VAL A 99 -1.35 -13.10 6.48
N THR A 100 -1.23 -11.78 6.65
CA THR A 100 -1.76 -10.79 5.71
C THR A 100 -0.62 -9.93 5.22
N ILE A 101 -0.38 -9.96 3.91
CA ILE A 101 0.61 -9.13 3.23
C ILE A 101 -0.16 -7.99 2.57
N TYR A 102 0.26 -6.74 2.78
CA TYR A 102 -0.38 -5.60 2.15
C TYR A 102 0.63 -4.58 1.66
N ASN A 103 0.36 -3.97 0.51
CA ASN A 103 1.21 -2.96 -0.10
C ASN A 103 0.36 -1.84 -0.71
N GLY A 104 0.87 -0.61 -0.60
CA GLY A 104 0.37 0.50 -1.38
C GLY A 104 0.92 0.44 -2.81
N ASP A 105 0.09 0.64 -3.82
CA ASP A 105 0.52 0.54 -5.22
C ASP A 105 1.30 1.76 -5.74
N ALA A 106 1.44 2.81 -4.93
CA ALA A 106 2.27 3.98 -5.18
C ALA A 106 3.60 3.95 -4.41
N ASP A 107 3.92 2.86 -3.67
CA ASP A 107 5.22 2.69 -3.03
C ASP A 107 6.30 2.31 -4.05
N PHE A 108 7.39 3.07 -4.06
CA PHE A 108 8.56 2.80 -4.89
C PHE A 108 9.60 1.92 -4.17
N ILE A 109 9.76 2.06 -2.86
CA ILE A 109 10.84 1.42 -2.10
C ILE A 109 10.57 -0.08 -1.95
N VAL A 110 9.34 -0.45 -1.57
CA VAL A 110 8.88 -1.84 -1.43
C VAL A 110 7.63 -2.03 -2.28
N ASN A 111 7.83 -1.93 -3.60
CA ASN A 111 6.76 -1.91 -4.58
C ASN A 111 5.95 -3.23 -4.62
N TYR A 112 4.71 -3.10 -5.07
CA TYR A 112 3.80 -4.23 -5.15
C TYR A 112 4.23 -5.30 -6.18
N GLN A 113 4.97 -4.94 -7.23
CA GLN A 113 5.41 -5.91 -8.24
C GLN A 113 6.37 -6.94 -7.63
N GLY A 114 7.37 -6.49 -6.86
CA GLY A 114 8.30 -7.38 -6.18
C GLY A 114 7.60 -8.31 -5.19
N ILE A 115 6.53 -7.83 -4.55
CA ILE A 115 5.69 -8.66 -3.68
C ILE A 115 4.89 -9.67 -4.51
N GLU A 116 4.30 -9.27 -5.62
CA GLU A 116 3.53 -10.18 -6.48
C GLU A 116 4.37 -11.21 -7.22
N ASP A 117 5.64 -10.92 -7.48
CA ASP A 117 6.61 -11.89 -7.98
C ASP A 117 7.05 -12.87 -6.86
N MET A 118 7.04 -12.41 -5.61
CA MET A 118 7.38 -13.20 -4.42
C MET A 118 6.27 -14.17 -4.01
N LEU A 119 5.00 -13.77 -4.10
CA LEU A 119 3.85 -14.61 -3.75
C LEU A 119 3.82 -16.00 -4.41
N PRO A 120 4.02 -16.14 -5.75
CA PRO A 120 4.03 -17.45 -6.39
C PRO A 120 5.26 -18.29 -6.05
N ALA A 121 6.32 -17.69 -5.52
CA ALA A 121 7.54 -18.39 -5.10
C ALA A 121 7.43 -19.01 -3.69
N MET A 122 6.34 -18.77 -2.97
CA MET A 122 6.09 -19.39 -1.67
C MET A 122 5.89 -20.90 -1.81
N THR A 123 6.40 -21.66 -0.84
CA THR A 123 6.39 -23.13 -0.82
C THR A 123 5.68 -23.75 0.39
N ASN A 124 4.95 -22.93 1.16
CA ASN A 124 4.13 -23.39 2.27
C ASN A 124 2.90 -24.21 1.82
N ASN A 125 2.25 -24.85 2.80
CA ASN A 125 1.12 -25.75 2.60
C ASN A 125 -0.11 -25.09 1.94
N ASP A 126 -0.28 -23.78 2.09
CA ASP A 126 -1.40 -23.01 1.53
C ASP A 126 -1.08 -22.38 0.16
N ALA A 127 0.19 -22.41 -0.28
CA ALA A 127 0.65 -21.68 -1.46
C ALA A 127 -0.09 -22.06 -2.74
N ALA A 128 -0.33 -23.35 -2.98
CA ALA A 128 -1.05 -23.81 -4.17
C ALA A 128 -2.50 -23.29 -4.22
N ALA A 129 -3.22 -23.41 -3.10
CA ALA A 129 -4.60 -22.94 -3.00
C ALA A 129 -4.70 -21.41 -3.08
N PHE A 130 -3.71 -20.69 -2.54
CA PHE A 130 -3.60 -19.24 -2.61
C PHE A 130 -3.26 -18.74 -4.02
N ASN A 131 -2.33 -19.41 -4.71
CA ASN A 131 -1.93 -19.05 -6.09
C ASN A 131 -3.04 -19.31 -7.11
N ALA A 132 -3.92 -20.26 -6.84
CA ALA A 132 -5.10 -20.51 -7.67
C ALA A 132 -6.17 -19.40 -7.59
N GLN A 133 -6.10 -18.49 -6.60
CA GLN A 133 -7.07 -17.41 -6.46
C GLN A 133 -6.77 -16.25 -7.41
N PRO A 134 -7.77 -15.75 -8.17
CA PRO A 134 -7.61 -14.52 -8.92
C PRO A 134 -7.58 -13.32 -7.98
N LEU A 135 -6.90 -12.26 -8.39
CA LEU A 135 -7.10 -10.94 -7.79
C LEU A 135 -8.53 -10.48 -8.04
N LYS A 136 -9.18 -9.99 -6.99
CA LYS A 136 -10.55 -9.46 -6.98
C LYS A 136 -10.51 -8.02 -6.49
N THR A 137 -11.52 -7.23 -6.83
CA THR A 137 -11.65 -5.87 -6.30
C THR A 137 -11.81 -5.92 -4.78
N TYR A 138 -10.93 -5.21 -4.09
CA TYR A 138 -11.02 -4.99 -2.65
C TYR A 138 -11.91 -3.78 -2.40
N THR A 139 -13.02 -3.96 -1.67
CA THR A 139 -13.91 -2.87 -1.29
C THR A 139 -13.92 -2.65 0.21
N VAL A 140 -14.07 -1.39 0.58
CA VAL A 140 -14.20 -0.91 1.95
C VAL A 140 -15.45 -0.06 2.00
N ASN A 141 -16.49 -0.53 2.68
CA ASN A 141 -17.79 0.13 2.73
C ASN A 141 -18.37 0.41 1.33
N GLY A 142 -18.29 -0.58 0.43
CA GLY A 142 -18.76 -0.48 -0.95
C GLY A 142 -17.89 0.37 -1.89
N HIS A 143 -16.85 1.04 -1.40
CA HIS A 143 -15.91 1.81 -2.22
C HIS A 143 -14.69 0.97 -2.59
N SER A 144 -14.25 1.06 -3.85
CA SER A 144 -13.03 0.36 -4.31
C SER A 144 -11.79 0.92 -3.62
N ALA A 145 -11.09 0.05 -2.88
CA ALA A 145 -9.86 0.34 -2.15
C ALA A 145 -8.62 -0.26 -2.82
N GLY A 146 -8.80 -1.14 -3.82
CA GLY A 146 -7.71 -1.74 -4.57
C GLY A 146 -8.03 -3.18 -5.00
N LEU A 147 -7.05 -4.08 -4.87
CA LEU A 147 -7.17 -5.49 -5.24
C LEU A 147 -6.79 -6.39 -4.08
N TYR A 148 -7.39 -7.58 -3.99
CA TYR A 148 -7.01 -8.58 -3.00
C TYR A 148 -7.18 -10.00 -3.53
N LYS A 149 -6.46 -10.94 -2.90
CA LYS A 149 -6.74 -12.37 -2.99
C LYS A 149 -6.44 -13.02 -1.65
N ALA A 150 -7.20 -14.07 -1.31
CA ALA A 150 -7.04 -14.75 -0.03
C ALA A 150 -7.44 -16.23 -0.15
N SER A 151 -6.73 -17.09 0.57
CA SER A 151 -7.03 -18.52 0.69
C SER A 151 -6.39 -19.07 1.97
N GLY A 152 -7.12 -19.88 2.74
CA GLY A 152 -6.61 -20.49 3.96
C GLY A 152 -6.08 -19.46 4.98
N LEU A 153 -4.79 -19.56 5.30
CA LEU A 153 -4.11 -18.64 6.23
C LEU A 153 -3.52 -17.41 5.55
N LEU A 154 -3.53 -17.34 4.22
CA LEU A 154 -2.89 -16.28 3.44
C LEU A 154 -3.90 -15.27 2.91
N SER A 155 -3.55 -14.00 3.03
CA SER A 155 -4.25 -12.88 2.39
C SER A 155 -3.23 -11.89 1.81
N TYR A 156 -3.50 -11.40 0.62
CA TYR A 156 -2.76 -10.32 -0.02
C TYR A 156 -3.69 -9.19 -0.41
N VAL A 157 -3.28 -7.95 -0.11
CA VAL A 157 -4.02 -6.73 -0.44
C VAL A 157 -3.10 -5.71 -1.09
N ARG A 158 -3.46 -5.26 -2.28
CA ARG A 158 -2.87 -4.10 -2.95
C ARG A 158 -3.81 -2.92 -2.77
N VAL A 159 -3.39 -1.89 -2.05
CA VAL A 159 -4.20 -0.69 -1.78
C VAL A 159 -3.90 0.39 -2.81
N SER A 160 -4.94 0.83 -3.52
CA SER A 160 -4.78 1.76 -4.63
C SER A 160 -4.56 3.20 -4.20
N GLY A 161 -3.56 3.85 -4.78
CA GLY A 161 -3.14 5.22 -4.48
C GLY A 161 -2.42 5.38 -3.14
N ALA A 162 -2.15 4.29 -2.43
CA ALA A 162 -1.41 4.32 -1.16
C ALA A 162 0.10 4.14 -1.42
N GLY A 163 0.92 4.85 -0.64
CA GLY A 163 2.39 4.70 -0.66
C GLY A 163 2.88 3.73 0.42
N HIS A 164 4.12 3.94 0.88
CA HIS A 164 4.80 3.05 1.84
C HIS A 164 4.02 2.87 3.15
N GLU A 165 3.47 3.96 3.68
CA GLU A 165 2.71 3.98 4.93
C GLU A 165 1.21 3.86 4.68
N VAL A 166 0.75 2.73 4.17
CA VAL A 166 -0.66 2.50 3.78
C VAL A 166 -1.71 3.06 4.77
N PRO A 167 -1.56 2.94 6.11
CA PRO A 167 -2.52 3.51 7.07
C PRO A 167 -2.65 5.04 7.03
N ALA A 168 -1.69 5.77 6.47
CA ALA A 168 -1.72 7.23 6.34
C ALA A 168 -2.55 7.73 5.14
N TYR A 169 -3.01 6.82 4.27
CA TYR A 169 -3.69 7.18 3.02
C TYR A 169 -5.21 7.07 3.13
N SER A 170 -5.89 7.86 2.31
CA SER A 170 -7.35 7.84 2.09
C SER A 170 -7.64 7.69 0.61
N ALA A 171 -8.87 7.29 0.26
CA ALA A 171 -9.35 7.24 -1.12
C ALA A 171 -10.77 7.82 -1.21
N PRO A 172 -11.31 8.10 -2.40
CA PRO A 172 -12.68 8.59 -2.53
C PRO A 172 -13.69 7.66 -1.84
N GLY A 173 -14.40 8.18 -0.83
CA GLY A 173 -15.37 7.41 -0.03
C GLY A 173 -14.75 6.53 1.06
N ILE A 174 -13.43 6.59 1.25
CA ILE A 174 -12.68 5.80 2.22
C ILE A 174 -11.85 6.75 3.09
N ALA A 175 -12.12 6.78 4.40
CA ALA A 175 -11.40 7.62 5.34
C ALA A 175 -9.93 7.22 5.47
N ILE A 176 -9.10 8.13 6.00
CA ILE A 176 -7.67 7.88 6.26
C ILE A 176 -7.53 6.61 7.10
N GLY A 177 -6.71 5.67 6.62
CA GLY A 177 -6.42 4.41 7.30
C GLY A 177 -7.56 3.40 7.33
N GLN A 178 -8.74 3.71 6.77
CA GLN A 178 -9.90 2.81 6.86
C GLN A 178 -9.67 1.48 6.12
N ALA A 179 -8.99 1.51 4.97
CA ALA A 179 -8.62 0.29 4.26
C ALA A 179 -7.64 -0.58 5.06
N ALA A 180 -6.62 0.04 5.67
CA ALA A 180 -5.68 -0.66 6.54
C ALA A 180 -6.36 -1.20 7.81
N PHE A 181 -7.32 -0.46 8.36
CA PHE A 181 -8.08 -0.90 9.53
C PHE A 181 -8.97 -2.11 9.21
N GLN A 182 -9.61 -2.16 8.04
CA GLN A 182 -10.43 -3.30 7.65
C GLN A 182 -9.61 -4.59 7.56
N LEU A 183 -8.50 -4.59 6.81
CA LEU A 183 -7.63 -5.77 6.73
C LEU A 183 -7.07 -6.14 8.10
N PHE A 184 -6.65 -5.17 8.91
CA PHE A 184 -6.12 -5.42 10.25
C PHE A 184 -7.17 -6.08 11.16
N ASN A 185 -8.37 -5.51 11.21
CA ASN A 185 -9.45 -6.03 12.05
C ASN A 185 -9.86 -7.44 11.62
N GLN A 186 -9.97 -7.71 10.32
CA GLN A 186 -10.28 -9.04 9.80
C GLN A 186 -9.20 -10.07 10.17
N THR A 187 -7.92 -9.72 10.00
CA THR A 187 -6.80 -10.58 10.38
C THR A 187 -6.80 -10.88 11.88
N MET A 188 -7.00 -9.87 12.72
CA MET A 188 -7.02 -10.00 14.19
C MET A 188 -8.21 -10.80 14.71
N GLN A 189 -9.34 -10.78 14.02
CA GLN A 189 -10.49 -11.63 14.32
C GLN A 189 -10.30 -13.09 13.86
N GLY A 190 -9.13 -13.43 13.34
CA GLY A 190 -8.84 -14.76 12.81
C GLY A 190 -9.51 -15.04 11.47
N GLY A 191 -10.06 -14.02 10.80
CA GLY A 191 -10.67 -14.12 9.47
C GLY A 191 -9.67 -13.93 8.34
N VAL A 192 -10.04 -14.39 7.13
CA VAL A 192 -9.34 -14.00 5.89
C VAL A 192 -9.75 -12.59 5.48
N VAL A 193 -8.89 -11.87 4.77
CA VAL A 193 -9.28 -10.57 4.24
C VAL A 193 -10.42 -10.72 3.22
N ALA A 194 -11.43 -9.89 3.36
CA ALA A 194 -12.60 -9.85 2.49
C ALA A 194 -13.05 -8.40 2.21
N SER A 195 -13.70 -8.23 1.08
CA SER A 195 -14.37 -6.99 0.65
C SER A 195 -15.65 -6.73 1.46
N THR A 196 -15.96 -5.46 1.70
CA THR A 196 -17.20 -4.99 2.36
C THR A 196 -17.92 -3.91 1.56
#